data_AF-A0AB38KHR4-F1
#
_entry.id   AF-A0AB38KHR4-F1
#
_cell.length_a   1.000
_cell.length_b   1.000
_cell.length_c   1.000
_cell.angle_alpha   90.00
_cell.angle_beta   90.00
_cell.angle_gamma   90.00
#
_symmetry.space_group_name_H-M   'P 1'
#
loop_
_entity.id
_entity.type
_entity.pdbx_description
1 polymer ?
#
loop_
_entity_poly.entity_id
_entity_poly.type
_entity_poly.pdbx_seq_one_letter_code
_entity_poly.pdbx_strand_id
1 'polypeptide(L)' 'MVILTINHSPLEFFENKENREKLIKTLIIHLNSYLEAESNLQKIKILVKIYQNLQKCSRTPDLI' A
#
# COMPACT_ATOMS: atom_id res chain seq x y z
N MET A 1 21.17 -7.60 27.12
CA MET A 1 20.39 -6.51 26.50
C MET A 1 20.91 -6.35 25.09
N VAL A 2 20.26 -6.96 24.10
CA VAL A 2 20.69 -6.86 22.69
C VAL A 2 20.04 -5.61 22.11
N ILE A 3 20.85 -4.59 21.80
CA ILE A 3 20.40 -3.43 21.04
C ILE A 3 20.37 -3.84 19.57
N LEU A 4 19.17 -4.05 19.03
CA LEU A 4 18.95 -4.23 17.59
C LEU A 4 19.03 -2.85 16.92
N THR A 5 20.22 -2.43 16.49
CA THR A 5 20.35 -1.29 15.58
C THR A 5 19.87 -1.73 14.20
N ILE A 6 18.63 -1.38 13.86
CA ILE A 6 18.09 -1.54 12.51
C ILE A 6 18.81 -0.50 11.64
N ASN A 7 19.93 -0.89 11.04
CA ASN A 7 20.64 -0.08 10.06
C ASN A 7 19.86 -0.11 8.74
N HIS A 8 18.71 0.57 8.67
CA HIS A 8 18.11 0.92 7.38
C HIS A 8 18.97 2.00 6.74
N SER A 9 19.42 1.78 5.52
CA SER A 9 20.13 2.81 4.77
C SER A 9 19.20 4.04 4.59
N PRO A 10 19.73 5.28 4.54
CA PRO A 10 18.90 6.46 4.30
C PRO A 10 18.05 6.33 3.03
N LEU A 11 18.57 5.65 1.99
CA LEU A 11 17.83 5.33 0.76
C LEU A 11 16.59 4.47 1.03
N GLU A 12 16.72 3.36 1.77
CA GLU A 12 15.60 2.50 2.12
C GLU A 12 14.52 3.25 2.92
N PHE A 13 14.92 4.17 3.80
CA PHE A 13 13.99 5.01 4.55
C PHE A 13 13.18 5.94 3.63
N PHE A 14 13.83 6.59 2.66
CA PHE A 14 13.17 7.48 1.71
C PHE A 14 12.28 6.73 0.72
N GLU A 15 12.73 5.59 0.18
CA GLU A 15 11.93 4.73 -0.70
C GLU A 15 10.68 4.21 0.02
N ASN A 16 10.81 3.79 1.28
CA ASN A 16 9.67 3.31 2.06
C ASN A 16 8.66 4.43 2.36
N LYS A 17 9.15 5.65 2.63
CA LYS A 17 8.29 6.83 2.80
C LYS A 17 7.56 7.21 1.50
N GLU A 18 8.26 7.24 0.37
CA GLU A 18 7.67 7.57 -0.93
C GLU A 18 6.63 6.52 -1.34
N ASN A 19 6.93 5.22 -1.13
CA ASN A 19 5.99 4.14 -1.37
C ASN A 19 4.75 4.24 -0.48
N ARG A 20 4.91 4.63 0.78
CA ARG A 20 3.78 4.85 1.70
C ARG A 20 2.89 6.01 1.24
N GLU A 21 3.48 7.12 0.80
CA GLU A 21 2.73 8.27 0.29
C GLU A 21 1.98 7.94 -1.01
N LYS A 22 2.61 7.21 -1.93
CA LYS A 22 1.96 6.71 -3.16
C LYS A 22 0.79 5.79 -2.81
N LEU A 23 0.97 4.87 -1.88
CA LEU A 23 -0.08 3.95 -1.43
C LEU A 23 -1.28 4.70 -0.83
N ILE A 24 -1.03 5.66 0.06
CA ILE A 24 -2.10 6.47 0.70
C ILE A 24 -2.88 7.25 -0.37
N LYS A 25 -2.20 7.89 -1.32
CA LYS A 25 -2.87 8.61 -2.42
C LYS A 25 -3.73 7.68 -3.27
N THR A 26 -3.21 6.51 -3.63
CA THR A 26 -3.97 5.51 -4.41
C THR A 26 -5.18 4.97 -3.64
N LEU A 27 -5.06 4.76 -2.32
CA LEU A 27 -6.18 4.36 -1.46
C LEU A 27 -7.29 5.41 -1.46
N ILE A 28 -6.95 6.69 -1.27
CA ILE A 28 -7.92 7.79 -1.25
C ILE A 28 -8.70 7.85 -2.58
N ILE A 29 -8.01 7.74 -3.72
CA ILE A 29 -8.65 7.75 -5.04
C ILE A 29 -9.66 6.59 -5.17
N HIS A 30 -9.26 5.38 -4.81
CA HIS A 30 -10.17 4.23 -4.90
C HIS A 30 -11.36 4.33 -3.95
N LEU A 31 -11.17 4.84 -2.72
CA LEU A 31 -12.27 5.04 -1.78
C LEU A 31 -13.27 6.08 -2.29
N ASN A 32 -12.80 7.18 -2.88
CA ASN A 32 -13.69 8.18 -3.48
C ASN A 32 -14.50 7.58 -4.64
N SER A 33 -13.85 6.84 -5.55
CA SER A 33 -14.56 6.14 -6.63
C SER A 33 -15.57 5.10 -6.10
N TYR A 34 -15.29 4.48 -4.94
CA TYR A 34 -16.21 3.52 -4.32
C TYR A 34 -17.50 4.19 -3.84
N LEU A 35 -17.38 5.38 -3.25
CA LEU A 35 -18.52 6.16 -2.77
C LEU A 35 -19.41 6.65 -3.92
N GLU A 36 -18.82 6.98 -5.07
CA GLU A 36 -19.54 7.44 -6.26
C GLU A 36 -20.18 6.30 -7.08
N ALA A 37 -19.81 5.04 -6.82
CA ALA A 37 -20.30 3.91 -7.58
C ALA A 37 -21.78 3.59 -7.26
N GLU A 38 -22.59 3.48 -8.31
CA GLU A 38 -24.04 3.24 -8.18
C GLU A 38 -24.38 1.74 -8.09
N SER A 39 -23.58 0.88 -8.71
CA SER A 39 -23.80 -0.57 -8.74
C SER A 39 -22.89 -1.37 -7.81
N ASN A 40 -23.40 -2.48 -7.28
CA ASN A 40 -22.62 -3.44 -6.47
C ASN A 40 -21.42 -4.01 -7.25
N LEU A 41 -21.56 -4.23 -8.56
CA LEU A 41 -20.46 -4.74 -9.39
C LEU A 41 -19.30 -3.74 -9.47
N GLN A 42 -19.58 -2.44 -9.63
CA GLN A 42 -18.54 -1.40 -9.63
C GLN A 42 -17.84 -1.33 -8.28
N LYS A 43 -18.61 -1.37 -7.18
CA LYS A 43 -18.08 -1.43 -5.81
C LYS A 43 -17.13 -2.63 -5.59
N ILE A 44 -17.53 -3.82 -6.03
CA ILE A 44 -16.71 -5.04 -5.96
C ILE A 44 -15.40 -4.88 -6.76
N LYS A 45 -15.45 -4.34 -7.99
CA LYS A 45 -14.25 -4.09 -8.80
C LYS A 45 -13.26 -3.14 -8.12
N ILE A 46 -13.77 -2.13 -7.42
CA ILE A 46 -12.94 -1.16 -6.70
C ILE A 46 -12.29 -1.81 -5.47
N LEU A 47 -13.02 -2.63 -4.70
CA LEU A 47 -12.45 -3.40 -3.59
C LEU A 47 -11.31 -4.33 -4.03
N VAL A 48 -11.47 -5.00 -5.18
CA VAL A 48 -10.40 -5.85 -5.75
C VAL A 48 -9.14 -5.04 -6.08
N LYS A 49 -9.27 -3.83 -6.65
CA LYS A 49 -8.12 -2.95 -6.93
C LYS A 49 -7.40 -2.51 -5.66
N ILE A 50 -8.15 -2.16 -4.62
CA ILE A 50 -7.58 -1.80 -3.30
C ILE A 50 -6.75 -2.97 -2.77
N TYR A 51 -7.32 -4.18 -2.76
CA TYR A 51 -6.63 -5.38 -2.29
C TYR A 51 -5.34 -5.67 -3.07
N GLN A 52 -5.38 -5.60 -4.40
CA GLN A 52 -4.19 -5.82 -5.25
C GLN A 52 -3.09 -4.80 -4.97
N ASN A 53 -3.43 -3.54 -4.73
CA ASN A 53 -2.45 -2.51 -4.41
C ASN A 53 -1.82 -2.73 -3.02
N LEU A 54 -2.59 -3.17 -2.03
CA LEU A 54 -2.06 -3.56 -0.72
C LEU A 54 -1.10 -4.75 -0.83
N GLN A 55 -1.42 -5.74 -1.65
CA GLN A 55 -0.56 -6.91 -1.87
C GLN A 55 0.79 -6.55 -2.51
N LYS A 56 0.84 -5.54 -3.39
CA LYS A 56 2.10 -5.05 -3.96
C LYS A 56 3.00 -4.42 -2.90
N CYS A 57 2.42 -3.77 -1.90
CA CYS A 57 3.15 -3.18 -0.78
C CYS A 57 3.53 -4.18 0.31
N SER A 58 2.83 -5.32 0.39
CA SER A 58 3.14 -6.40 1.34
C SER A 58 4.17 -7.40 0.82
N ARG A 59 4.68 -7.25 -0.42
CA ARG A 59 5.86 -7.99 -0.88
C ARG A 59 7.11 -7.44 -0.18
N THR A 60 7.22 -7.75 1.10
CA THR A 60 8.53 -8.08 1.66
C THR A 60 9.06 -9.23 0.80
N PRO A 61 10.28 -9.18 0.24
CA PRO A 61 10.90 -10.42 -0.21
C PRO A 61 10.95 -11.30 1.04
N ASP A 62 10.29 -12.45 1.01
CA ASP A 62 10.52 -13.47 2.02
C ASP A 62 12.04 -13.62 2.14
N LEU A 63 12.57 -13.51 3.36
CA LEU A 63 13.94 -13.88 3.65
C LEU A 63 14.10 -15.33 3.19
N ILE A 64 14.81 -15.51 2.07
CA ILE A 64 15.48 -16.76 1.72
C ILE A 64 16.93 -16.61 2.16
#